data_AF-A0A838JXB8-F1
#
_entry.id   AF-A0A838JXB8-F1
#
_cell.length_a   1.000
_cell.length_b   1.000
_cell.length_c   1.000
_cell.angle_alpha   90.00
_cell.angle_beta   90.00
_cell.angle_gamma   90.00
#
_symmetry.space_group_name_H-M   'P 1'
#
loop_
_entity.id
_entity.type
_entity.pdbx_description
1 polymer ?
#
loop_
_entity_poly.entity_id
_entity_poly.type
_entity_poly.pdbx_seq_one_letter_code
_entity_poly.pdbx_strand_id
1 'polypeptide(L)'
;MGEGKLAVVLGIEVDYLFNCRAEGDMSADQLRQQLDKYYEFGVRHIFPIHFANNGFGGTGFQNDTEMAVDPDSLGQGMPSTVNPRSFAHQYPVATEDAREFGYELRTGRRNVQGLTGLGKTLIREMISRGMTFDVDHMSARSKADVFDICEAADYPVLSGHTGFIEMCIGEKRHEGQLLPEEVERIRKLGGMVAINVHQGDLEQIAAWQGPNGQAVVPHTCGNTSNTVVQAYLYAVSKMQGAPVALGTDLNGFAGLPGPRHGPEQCPGGGGAGHSSWLAYPFTAAATGREMHPSVVREKTFDFNVEGLAHVGMLPDMIADFQAMGLSETDLAPLLDSADGYVRMWEKAWLRSEGGFKGVSESISLLLLGD
;
A
#
# COMPACT_ATOMS: atom_id res chain seq x y z
N MET A 1 -2.35 17.05 -15.38
CA MET A 1 -3.55 16.20 -15.55
C MET A 1 -4.55 16.93 -16.44
N GLY A 2 -5.40 16.24 -17.23
CA GLY A 2 -6.49 16.91 -17.97
C GLY A 2 -6.66 16.59 -19.46
N GLU A 3 -5.73 15.86 -20.10
CA GLU A 3 -5.83 15.53 -21.54
C GLU A 3 -6.68 14.27 -21.85
N GLY A 4 -7.35 13.68 -20.85
CA GLY A 4 -8.09 12.42 -21.03
C GLY A 4 -7.20 11.20 -21.32
N LYS A 5 -5.91 11.28 -20.97
CA LYS A 5 -4.94 10.17 -21.06
C LYS A 5 -4.66 9.60 -19.67
N LEU A 6 -4.30 8.32 -19.62
CA LEU A 6 -3.80 7.68 -18.40
C LEU A 6 -2.35 8.12 -18.15
N ALA A 7 -2.11 8.74 -17.00
CA ALA A 7 -0.75 9.02 -16.53
C ALA A 7 -0.14 7.74 -15.94
N VAL A 8 1.12 7.46 -16.28
CA VAL A 8 1.85 6.27 -15.82
C VAL A 8 3.13 6.72 -15.13
N VAL A 9 3.36 6.24 -13.90
CA VAL A 9 4.62 6.40 -13.18
C VAL A 9 5.35 5.07 -13.20
N LEU A 10 6.59 5.07 -13.67
CA LEU A 10 7.40 3.85 -13.72
C LEU A 10 7.97 3.54 -12.35
N GLY A 11 7.69 2.32 -11.88
CA GLY A 11 8.11 1.79 -10.58
C GLY A 11 9.04 0.57 -10.71
N ILE A 12 9.74 0.22 -9.62
CA ILE A 12 10.47 -1.05 -9.48
C ILE A 12 10.09 -1.70 -8.15
N GLU A 13 9.68 -2.96 -8.20
CA GLU A 13 9.42 -3.82 -7.05
C GLU A 13 9.96 -5.21 -7.34
N VAL A 14 11.07 -5.56 -6.67
CA VAL A 14 11.77 -6.83 -6.85
C VAL A 14 12.48 -7.22 -5.56
N ASP A 15 12.66 -8.53 -5.34
CA ASP A 15 13.35 -9.06 -4.15
C ASP A 15 14.80 -8.55 -4.04
N TYR A 16 15.50 -8.45 -5.17
CA TYR A 16 16.92 -8.08 -5.22
C TYR A 16 17.12 -6.90 -6.17
N LEU A 17 16.78 -5.69 -5.68
CA LEU A 17 16.99 -4.46 -6.43
C LEU A 17 18.45 -4.35 -6.88
N PHE A 18 18.66 -4.08 -8.17
CA PHE A 18 19.97 -4.05 -8.82
C PHE A 18 20.80 -5.36 -8.71
N ASN A 19 20.14 -6.49 -8.43
CA ASN A 19 20.76 -7.78 -8.14
C ASN A 19 21.68 -7.75 -6.90
N CYS A 20 21.43 -6.83 -5.95
CA CYS A 20 22.13 -6.74 -4.68
C CYS A 20 21.46 -7.62 -3.62
N ARG A 21 22.02 -8.81 -3.37
CA ARG A 21 21.46 -9.81 -2.45
C ARG A 21 21.99 -9.64 -1.02
N ALA A 22 23.19 -9.11 -0.87
CA ALA A 22 23.82 -8.78 0.40
C ALA A 22 24.52 -7.41 0.33
N GLU A 23 24.72 -6.75 1.49
CA GLU A 23 25.30 -5.39 1.57
C GLU A 23 26.67 -5.26 0.87
N GLY A 24 27.44 -6.35 0.81
CA GLY A 24 28.74 -6.38 0.15
C GLY A 24 28.72 -6.61 -1.37
N ASP A 25 27.57 -6.87 -1.98
CA ASP A 25 27.48 -7.20 -3.42
C ASP A 25 27.72 -5.97 -4.31
N MET A 26 27.56 -4.76 -3.78
CA MET A 26 27.82 -3.53 -4.52
C MET A 26 28.37 -2.42 -3.62
N SER A 27 29.20 -1.56 -4.20
CA SER A 27 29.65 -0.33 -3.54
C SER A 27 28.59 0.77 -3.61
N ALA A 28 28.73 1.81 -2.78
CA ALA A 28 27.89 3.00 -2.85
C ALA A 28 27.99 3.70 -4.22
N ASP A 29 29.14 3.66 -4.89
CA ASP A 29 29.28 4.24 -6.23
C ASP A 29 28.56 3.43 -7.30
N GLN A 30 28.59 2.09 -7.20
CA GLN A 30 27.81 1.23 -8.09
C GLN A 30 26.30 1.42 -7.87
N LEU A 31 25.87 1.61 -6.62
CA LEU A 31 24.48 1.92 -6.27
C LEU A 31 24.03 3.21 -6.95
N ARG A 32 24.81 4.29 -6.85
CA ARG A 32 24.53 5.57 -7.53
C ARG A 32 24.40 5.40 -9.04
N GLN A 33 25.34 4.69 -9.67
CA GLN A 33 25.29 4.43 -11.11
C GLN A 33 24.04 3.66 -11.54
N GLN A 34 23.59 2.68 -10.74
CA GLN A 34 22.35 1.96 -11.02
C GLN A 34 21.13 2.87 -10.86
N LEU A 35 21.06 3.66 -9.78
CA LEU A 35 19.99 4.63 -9.59
C LEU A 35 19.92 5.62 -10.75
N ASP A 36 21.04 6.20 -11.16
CA ASP A 36 21.10 7.15 -12.28
C ASP A 36 20.59 6.51 -13.57
N LYS A 37 21.03 5.28 -13.87
CA LYS A 37 20.56 4.52 -15.04
C LYS A 37 19.03 4.36 -15.07
N TYR A 38 18.42 3.91 -13.97
CA TYR A 38 16.97 3.71 -13.93
C TYR A 38 16.19 5.03 -13.88
N TYR A 39 16.77 6.04 -13.23
CA TYR A 39 16.21 7.40 -13.25
C TYR A 39 16.19 7.98 -14.67
N GLU A 40 17.24 7.78 -15.46
CA GLU A 40 17.31 8.16 -16.88
C GLU A 40 16.28 7.39 -17.74
N PHE A 41 15.95 6.15 -17.38
CA PHE A 41 14.86 5.39 -18.00
C PHE A 41 13.45 5.85 -17.57
N GLY A 42 13.36 6.81 -16.66
CA GLY A 42 12.09 7.39 -16.22
C GLY A 42 11.50 6.76 -14.95
N VAL A 43 12.22 5.86 -14.27
CA VAL A 43 11.78 5.30 -12.97
C VAL A 43 11.75 6.41 -11.91
N ARG A 44 10.65 6.47 -11.15
CA ARG A 44 10.43 7.49 -10.11
C ARG A 44 9.85 6.96 -8.80
N HIS A 45 9.54 5.67 -8.76
CA HIS A 45 9.01 4.98 -7.60
C HIS A 45 9.76 3.65 -7.41
N ILE A 46 10.19 3.31 -6.20
CA ILE A 46 10.95 2.08 -5.93
C ILE A 46 10.50 1.48 -4.60
N PHE A 47 10.30 0.17 -4.56
CA PHE A 47 10.26 -0.66 -3.36
C PHE A 47 11.68 -1.19 -3.11
N PRO A 48 12.43 -0.67 -2.13
CA PRO A 48 13.82 -1.07 -1.90
C PRO A 48 13.97 -2.52 -1.44
N ILE A 49 12.94 -3.02 -0.78
CA ILE A 49 12.85 -4.34 -0.17
C ILE A 49 11.49 -4.92 -0.54
N HIS A 50 11.45 -6.22 -0.83
CA HIS A 50 10.23 -6.97 -1.13
C HIS A 50 10.27 -8.26 -0.30
N PHE A 51 9.84 -9.44 -0.79
CA PHE A 51 9.77 -10.69 -0.01
C PHE A 51 11.11 -11.31 0.43
N ALA A 52 12.23 -10.62 0.20
CA ALA A 52 13.58 -11.05 0.54
C ALA A 52 14.32 -10.05 1.44
N ASN A 53 14.97 -10.53 2.51
CA ASN A 53 16.15 -9.81 3.02
C ASN A 53 17.13 -9.67 1.86
N ASN A 54 17.61 -8.46 1.62
CA ASN A 54 18.50 -8.16 0.50
C ASN A 54 19.65 -7.26 0.95
N GLY A 55 20.45 -6.77 0.00
CA GLY A 55 21.60 -5.93 0.33
C GLY A 55 21.25 -4.58 0.97
N PHE A 56 19.98 -4.17 0.95
CA PHE A 56 19.50 -2.91 1.50
C PHE A 56 18.83 -3.04 2.87
N GLY A 57 18.25 -4.19 3.22
CA GLY A 57 17.65 -4.36 4.55
C GLY A 57 16.81 -5.62 4.73
N GLY A 58 16.04 -5.63 5.81
CA GLY A 58 15.16 -6.74 6.16
C GLY A 58 13.74 -6.60 5.61
N THR A 59 13.15 -7.70 5.12
CA THR A 59 11.73 -7.79 4.76
C THR A 59 10.84 -7.91 5.99
N GLY A 60 9.60 -7.46 5.88
CA GLY A 60 8.54 -7.73 6.83
C GLY A 60 8.26 -9.23 6.89
N PHE A 61 7.99 -9.73 8.09
CA PHE A 61 7.47 -11.07 8.32
C PHE A 61 5.94 -11.02 8.30
N GLN A 62 5.30 -11.51 7.23
CA GLN A 62 3.88 -11.22 6.95
C GLN A 62 3.01 -12.41 6.52
N ASN A 63 3.45 -13.39 5.73
CA ASN A 63 2.58 -14.53 5.37
C ASN A 63 3.31 -15.75 4.80
N ASP A 64 2.54 -16.81 4.52
CA ASP A 64 3.01 -18.10 4.01
C ASP A 64 3.36 -18.10 2.50
N THR A 65 3.08 -17.02 1.76
CA THR A 65 3.62 -16.85 0.40
C THR A 65 5.07 -16.37 0.40
N GLU A 66 5.59 -15.95 1.56
CA GLU A 66 6.97 -15.52 1.68
C GLU A 66 7.95 -16.70 1.70
N MET A 67 9.08 -16.48 1.04
CA MET A 67 10.27 -17.31 1.15
C MET A 67 10.94 -17.19 2.54
N ALA A 68 10.57 -16.20 3.35
CA ALA A 68 11.09 -16.02 4.70
C ALA A 68 10.54 -17.07 5.67
N VAL A 69 11.44 -17.89 6.22
CA VAL A 69 11.07 -18.88 7.25
C VAL A 69 11.82 -18.58 8.53
N ASP A 70 11.08 -18.64 9.64
CA ASP A 70 11.69 -18.69 10.96
C ASP A 70 12.11 -20.14 11.24
N PRO A 71 13.42 -20.43 11.38
CA PRO A 71 13.89 -21.80 11.62
C PRO A 71 13.34 -22.39 12.93
N ASP A 72 12.95 -21.56 13.90
CA ASP A 72 12.31 -22.00 15.14
C ASP A 72 10.82 -22.38 14.95
N SER A 73 10.21 -21.95 13.85
CA SER A 73 8.81 -22.21 13.48
C SER A 73 8.63 -23.46 12.59
N LEU A 74 9.72 -24.07 12.09
CA LEU A 74 9.71 -25.22 11.18
C LEU A 74 9.12 -26.52 11.76
N GLY A 75 8.73 -26.53 13.04
CA GLY A 75 8.15 -27.69 13.73
C GLY A 75 6.62 -27.80 13.72
N GLN A 76 5.87 -26.83 13.17
CA GLN A 76 4.41 -26.75 13.39
C GLN A 76 3.49 -27.27 12.26
N GLY A 77 4.04 -27.72 11.12
CA GLY A 77 3.23 -28.28 10.02
C GLY A 77 2.47 -27.21 9.22
N MET A 78 2.31 -27.45 7.92
CA MET A 78 1.80 -26.47 6.95
C MET A 78 0.26 -26.51 6.82
N PRO A 79 -0.42 -25.36 6.66
CA PRO A 79 -1.82 -25.33 6.22
C PRO A 79 -1.98 -25.90 4.80
N SER A 80 -3.08 -26.61 4.55
CA SER A 80 -3.36 -27.34 3.30
C SER A 80 -3.78 -26.47 2.11
N THR A 81 -3.83 -25.14 2.28
CA THR A 81 -4.33 -24.17 1.29
C THR A 81 -3.22 -23.50 0.46
N VAL A 82 -1.95 -23.85 0.70
CA VAL A 82 -0.79 -23.13 0.12
C VAL A 82 -0.32 -23.76 -1.20
N ASN A 83 -0.03 -22.92 -2.20
CA ASN A 83 0.50 -23.34 -3.50
C ASN A 83 1.88 -24.00 -3.36
N PRO A 84 2.04 -25.29 -3.70
CA PRO A 84 3.28 -26.04 -3.50
C PRO A 84 4.47 -25.54 -4.36
N ARG A 85 4.27 -24.65 -5.35
CA ARG A 85 5.35 -24.10 -6.19
C ARG A 85 6.04 -22.87 -5.60
N SER A 86 5.49 -22.23 -4.57
CA SER A 86 6.11 -21.08 -3.89
C SER A 86 7.27 -21.48 -2.96
N PHE A 87 7.44 -22.78 -2.68
CA PHE A 87 8.35 -23.30 -1.65
C PHE A 87 9.79 -23.58 -2.09
N ALA A 88 10.17 -23.35 -3.35
CA ALA A 88 11.48 -23.82 -3.85
C ALA A 88 12.70 -23.09 -3.26
N HIS A 89 12.53 -21.92 -2.62
CA HIS A 89 13.64 -21.13 -2.09
C HIS A 89 13.31 -20.46 -0.75
N GLN A 90 12.95 -21.24 0.27
CA GLN A 90 12.88 -20.70 1.62
C GLN A 90 14.27 -20.24 2.10
N TYR A 91 14.39 -19.03 2.61
CA TYR A 91 15.62 -18.51 3.23
C TYR A 91 15.35 -18.15 4.71
N PRO A 92 16.28 -18.48 5.61
CA PRO A 92 16.08 -18.24 7.03
C PRO A 92 16.14 -16.74 7.32
N VAL A 93 15.18 -16.26 8.12
CA VAL A 93 15.20 -14.91 8.69
C VAL A 93 15.36 -15.04 10.20
N ALA A 94 16.31 -14.29 10.76
CA ALA A 94 16.41 -14.17 12.21
C ALA A 94 15.24 -13.33 12.73
N THR A 95 14.51 -13.87 13.71
CA THR A 95 13.31 -13.25 14.24
C THR A 95 13.39 -13.02 15.75
N GLU A 96 12.66 -12.04 16.24
CA GLU A 96 12.50 -11.75 17.67
C GLU A 96 11.04 -11.62 18.06
N ASP A 97 10.77 -11.69 19.37
CA ASP A 97 9.45 -11.44 19.93
C ASP A 97 9.04 -9.98 19.69
N ALA A 98 7.82 -9.79 19.21
CA ALA A 98 7.25 -8.49 18.90
C ALA A 98 5.77 -8.40 19.32
N ARG A 99 5.37 -9.21 20.31
CA ARG A 99 3.99 -9.20 20.83
C ARG A 99 3.62 -7.87 21.47
N GLU A 100 4.60 -7.09 21.91
CA GLU A 100 4.39 -5.72 22.41
C GLU A 100 3.81 -4.76 21.35
N PHE A 101 4.05 -5.03 20.06
CA PHE A 101 3.47 -4.29 18.91
C PHE A 101 2.13 -4.89 18.47
N GLY A 102 1.63 -5.89 19.21
CA GLY A 102 0.39 -6.59 18.91
C GLY A 102 0.49 -7.56 17.73
N TYR A 103 1.69 -8.01 17.37
CA TYR A 103 1.88 -9.05 16.35
C TYR A 103 1.49 -10.42 16.90
N GLU A 104 0.87 -11.25 16.05
CA GLU A 104 0.39 -12.59 16.41
C GLU A 104 0.88 -13.67 15.45
N LEU A 105 1.28 -13.32 14.21
CA LEU A 105 1.80 -14.28 13.23
C LEU A 105 2.94 -15.12 13.83
N ARG A 106 2.80 -16.46 13.74
CA ARG A 106 3.82 -17.43 14.18
C ARG A 106 4.37 -17.10 15.57
N THR A 107 3.48 -16.94 16.55
CA THR A 107 3.77 -16.58 17.95
C THR A 107 4.18 -15.12 18.18
N GLY A 108 3.83 -14.23 17.24
CA GLY A 108 4.04 -12.79 17.36
C GLY A 108 5.49 -12.36 17.13
N ARG A 109 6.12 -12.93 16.11
CA ARG A 109 7.53 -12.66 15.78
C ARG A 109 7.68 -11.64 14.66
N ARG A 110 8.84 -10.98 14.60
CA ARG A 110 9.22 -10.04 13.54
C ARG A 110 10.67 -10.23 13.09
N ASN A 111 11.04 -9.66 11.94
CA ASN A 111 12.42 -9.67 11.48
C ASN A 111 13.32 -8.74 12.31
N VAL A 112 14.52 -9.22 12.68
CA VAL A 112 15.50 -8.43 13.46
C VAL A 112 16.33 -7.45 12.61
N GLN A 113 16.29 -7.57 11.28
CA GLN A 113 17.14 -6.78 10.39
C GLN A 113 16.46 -5.44 10.03
N GLY A 114 17.16 -4.33 10.24
CA GLY A 114 16.80 -3.00 9.71
C GLY A 114 17.45 -2.70 8.37
N LEU A 115 17.53 -1.42 7.99
CA LEU A 115 18.30 -1.02 6.81
C LEU A 115 19.79 -1.27 7.06
N THR A 116 20.46 -1.81 6.05
CA THR A 116 21.92 -1.89 6.01
C THR A 116 22.54 -0.50 5.83
N GLY A 117 23.86 -0.36 5.98
CA GLY A 117 24.55 0.90 5.66
C GLY A 117 24.37 1.31 4.19
N LEU A 118 24.39 0.32 3.29
CA LEU A 118 24.06 0.51 1.88
C LEU A 118 22.57 0.89 1.68
N GLY A 119 21.64 0.28 2.41
CA GLY A 119 20.22 0.64 2.38
C GLY A 119 19.95 2.07 2.82
N LYS A 120 20.57 2.51 3.91
CA LYS A 120 20.52 3.92 4.35
C LYS A 120 21.11 4.86 3.30
N THR A 121 22.11 4.41 2.55
CA THR A 121 22.66 5.16 1.41
C THR A 121 21.65 5.22 0.26
N LEU A 122 21.01 4.11 -0.11
CA LEU A 122 19.96 4.05 -1.14
C LEU A 122 18.83 5.04 -0.86
N ILE A 123 18.31 5.07 0.38
CA ILE A 123 17.24 6.02 0.76
C ILE A 123 17.71 7.47 0.54
N ARG A 124 18.91 7.84 1.01
CA ARG A 124 19.44 9.21 0.83
C ARG A 124 19.65 9.58 -0.64
N GLU A 125 20.10 8.63 -1.46
CA GLU A 125 20.31 8.84 -2.90
C GLU A 125 18.98 8.95 -3.68
N MET A 126 17.91 8.30 -3.22
CA MET A 126 16.57 8.51 -3.77
C MET A 126 16.00 9.88 -3.35
N ILE A 127 16.22 10.29 -2.09
CA ILE A 127 15.86 11.62 -1.59
C ILE A 127 16.56 12.72 -2.41
N SER A 128 17.87 12.59 -2.64
CA SER A 128 18.63 13.60 -3.41
C SER A 128 18.14 13.77 -4.85
N ARG A 129 17.45 12.76 -5.41
CA ARG A 129 16.87 12.73 -6.76
C ARG A 129 15.38 13.05 -6.83
N GLY A 130 14.72 13.31 -5.70
CA GLY A 130 13.29 13.58 -5.66
C GLY A 130 12.46 12.36 -6.09
N MET A 131 12.98 11.15 -5.87
CA MET A 131 12.28 9.90 -6.15
C MET A 131 11.32 9.58 -5.02
N THR A 132 10.16 9.03 -5.34
CA THR A 132 9.31 8.40 -4.33
C THR A 132 9.82 6.99 -4.05
N PHE A 133 9.56 6.48 -2.86
CA PHE A 133 9.83 5.09 -2.51
C PHE A 133 8.78 4.60 -1.55
N ASP A 134 8.58 3.30 -1.55
CA ASP A 134 7.59 2.61 -0.74
C ASP A 134 8.22 1.96 0.49
N VAL A 135 7.47 1.92 1.59
CA VAL A 135 7.87 1.24 2.83
C VAL A 135 7.15 -0.08 3.06
N ASP A 136 6.23 -0.46 2.19
CA ASP A 136 5.62 -1.77 2.23
C ASP A 136 6.67 -2.86 1.98
N HIS A 137 6.40 -4.06 2.47
CA HIS A 137 7.35 -5.19 2.56
C HIS A 137 8.59 -4.96 3.44
N MET A 138 8.86 -3.77 3.95
CA MET A 138 9.98 -3.57 4.87
C MET A 138 9.69 -4.17 6.25
N SER A 139 10.72 -4.69 6.90
CA SER A 139 10.65 -5.00 8.34
C SER A 139 10.34 -3.74 9.14
N ALA A 140 9.78 -3.88 10.34
CA ALA A 140 9.49 -2.79 11.26
C ALA A 140 10.76 -1.98 11.57
N ARG A 141 11.92 -2.65 11.65
CA ARG A 141 13.21 -1.97 11.85
C ARG A 141 13.66 -1.21 10.60
N SER A 142 13.47 -1.76 9.40
CA SER A 142 13.78 -1.06 8.14
C SER A 142 12.86 0.14 7.94
N LYS A 143 11.55 -0.02 8.21
CA LYS A 143 10.57 1.09 8.24
C LYS A 143 11.01 2.17 9.22
N ALA A 144 11.37 1.80 10.45
CA ALA A 144 11.85 2.75 11.46
C ALA A 144 13.08 3.54 10.97
N ASP A 145 14.08 2.86 10.40
CA ASP A 145 15.26 3.52 9.83
C ASP A 145 14.89 4.48 8.68
N VAL A 146 13.95 4.11 7.80
CA VAL A 146 13.44 5.00 6.73
C VAL A 146 12.80 6.24 7.33
N PHE A 147 11.89 6.07 8.29
CA PHE A 147 11.21 7.20 8.90
C PHE A 147 12.19 8.14 9.60
N ASP A 148 13.18 7.63 10.33
CA ASP A 148 14.20 8.46 10.99
C ASP A 148 14.99 9.30 9.97
N ILE A 149 15.34 8.71 8.82
CA ILE A 149 15.99 9.43 7.71
C ILE A 149 15.06 10.50 7.12
N CYS A 150 13.79 10.16 6.90
CA CYS A 150 12.82 11.06 6.27
C CYS A 150 12.41 12.22 7.19
N GLU A 151 12.30 11.98 8.49
CA GLU A 151 12.07 13.02 9.51
C GLU A 151 13.23 14.00 9.58
N ALA A 152 14.47 13.51 9.51
CA ALA A 152 15.64 14.37 9.45
C ALA A 152 15.70 15.21 8.16
N ALA A 153 15.16 14.70 7.06
CA ALA A 153 15.16 15.35 5.74
C ALA A 153 13.88 16.15 5.42
N ASP A 154 12.85 16.10 6.28
CA ASP A 154 11.48 16.54 5.97
C ASP A 154 10.98 16.01 4.60
N TYR A 155 11.17 14.70 4.38
CA TYR A 155 10.83 14.01 3.13
C TYR A 155 9.55 13.18 3.28
N PRO A 156 8.61 13.21 2.33
CA PRO A 156 7.38 12.42 2.43
C PRO A 156 7.65 10.92 2.27
N VAL A 157 6.84 10.12 2.95
CA VAL A 157 6.88 8.64 2.88
C VAL A 157 5.58 8.13 2.25
N LEU A 158 5.68 7.12 1.41
CA LEU A 158 4.53 6.45 0.79
C LEU A 158 4.49 5.00 1.28
N SER A 159 3.28 4.51 1.56
CA SER A 159 2.95 3.10 1.70
C SER A 159 1.86 2.79 0.67
N GLY A 160 2.22 1.98 -0.32
CA GLY A 160 1.59 1.91 -1.64
C GLY A 160 0.51 0.85 -1.81
N HIS A 161 0.43 -0.13 -0.93
CA HIS A 161 -0.54 -1.24 -0.93
C HIS A 161 -0.63 -1.93 0.44
N THR A 162 -1.12 -1.19 1.43
CA THR A 162 -1.07 -1.60 2.84
C THR A 162 -2.40 -2.08 3.43
N GLY A 163 -2.31 -2.75 4.59
CA GLY A 163 -3.37 -2.80 5.59
C GLY A 163 -2.91 -2.22 6.94
N PHE A 164 -3.68 -2.43 8.00
CA PHE A 164 -3.46 -1.76 9.29
C PHE A 164 -3.60 -2.72 10.47
N ILE A 165 -2.63 -2.69 11.39
CA ILE A 165 -2.57 -3.64 12.50
C ILE A 165 -3.81 -3.55 13.40
N GLU A 166 -4.35 -2.34 13.64
CA GLU A 166 -5.53 -2.13 14.49
C GLU A 166 -6.79 -2.75 13.89
N MET A 167 -6.83 -2.94 12.57
CA MET A 167 -7.93 -3.59 11.87
C MET A 167 -7.76 -5.10 11.82
N CYS A 168 -6.56 -5.63 12.02
CA CYS A 168 -6.27 -7.04 11.83
C CYS A 168 -6.61 -7.88 13.07
N ILE A 169 -7.07 -9.09 12.83
CA ILE A 169 -7.38 -10.13 13.83
C ILE A 169 -6.48 -11.34 13.56
N GLY A 170 -6.02 -12.00 14.63
CA GLY A 170 -5.24 -13.23 14.52
C GLY A 170 -3.92 -13.02 13.77
N GLU A 171 -3.48 -14.02 13.02
CA GLU A 171 -2.20 -14.00 12.33
C GLU A 171 -2.06 -12.95 11.22
N LYS A 172 -3.15 -12.28 10.80
CA LYS A 172 -3.03 -11.10 9.95
C LYS A 172 -2.34 -9.93 10.67
N ARG A 173 -2.23 -9.99 12.00
CA ARG A 173 -1.46 -9.04 12.81
C ARG A 173 0.03 -9.36 12.70
N HIS A 174 0.68 -8.74 11.73
CA HIS A 174 2.07 -9.03 11.38
C HIS A 174 2.79 -7.78 10.83
N GLU A 175 4.09 -7.90 10.54
CA GLU A 175 4.99 -6.78 10.24
C GLU A 175 4.64 -6.01 8.95
N GLY A 176 4.04 -6.72 7.98
CA GLY A 176 3.48 -6.13 6.75
C GLY A 176 2.21 -5.28 6.93
N GLN A 177 1.66 -5.16 8.14
CA GLN A 177 0.57 -4.22 8.42
C GLN A 177 1.15 -2.94 9.06
N LEU A 178 0.65 -1.76 8.69
CA LEU A 178 1.08 -0.53 9.33
C LEU A 178 0.58 -0.44 10.77
N LEU A 179 1.48 -0.05 11.67
CA LEU A 179 1.13 0.36 13.03
C LEU A 179 0.49 1.76 13.03
N PRO A 180 -0.37 2.11 14.02
CA PRO A 180 -1.01 3.42 14.08
C PRO A 180 -0.01 4.58 14.11
N GLU A 181 1.10 4.41 14.82
CA GLU A 181 2.20 5.36 14.88
C GLU A 181 2.92 5.52 13.54
N GLU A 182 2.99 4.47 12.72
CA GLU A 182 3.59 4.55 11.38
C GLU A 182 2.69 5.37 10.44
N VAL A 183 1.37 5.14 10.47
CA VAL A 183 0.40 5.97 9.72
C VAL A 183 0.50 7.44 10.13
N GLU A 184 0.64 7.70 11.44
CA GLU A 184 0.82 9.05 11.98
C GLU A 184 2.11 9.72 11.50
N ARG A 185 3.22 8.96 11.43
CA ARG A 185 4.50 9.46 10.89
C ARG A 185 4.39 9.78 9.40
N ILE A 186 3.80 8.88 8.61
CA ILE A 186 3.51 9.11 7.18
C ILE A 186 2.74 10.42 7.01
N ARG A 187 1.65 10.60 7.76
CA ARG A 187 0.83 11.81 7.72
C ARG A 187 1.62 13.08 8.07
N LYS A 188 2.39 13.06 9.15
CA LYS A 188 3.20 14.22 9.60
C LYS A 188 4.26 14.63 8.58
N LEU A 189 4.80 13.67 7.84
CA LEU A 189 5.77 13.92 6.77
C LEU A 189 5.14 14.42 5.48
N GLY A 190 3.82 14.61 5.43
CA GLY A 190 3.11 14.95 4.19
C GLY A 190 3.14 13.81 3.18
N GLY A 191 3.25 12.58 3.69
CA GLY A 191 3.20 11.35 2.94
C GLY A 191 1.76 10.91 2.64
N MET A 192 1.63 9.67 2.16
CA MET A 192 0.37 9.12 1.70
C MET A 192 0.29 7.62 2.00
N VAL A 193 -0.91 7.11 2.22
CA VAL A 193 -1.18 5.67 2.29
C VAL A 193 -2.13 5.27 1.16
N ALA A 194 -1.91 4.10 0.59
CA ALA A 194 -2.76 3.49 -0.41
C ALA A 194 -3.20 2.11 0.08
N ILE A 195 -4.51 1.94 0.28
CA ILE A 195 -5.05 0.70 0.86
C ILE A 195 -5.01 -0.42 -0.17
N ASN A 196 -4.54 -1.59 0.25
CA ASN A 196 -4.67 -2.80 -0.56
C ASN A 196 -6.15 -3.17 -0.70
N VAL A 197 -6.57 -3.65 -1.87
CA VAL A 197 -7.95 -4.13 -2.07
C VAL A 197 -8.14 -5.57 -1.57
N HIS A 198 -7.07 -6.29 -1.28
CA HIS A 198 -7.11 -7.61 -0.64
C HIS A 198 -6.90 -7.52 0.88
N GLN A 199 -7.94 -7.08 1.59
CA GLN A 199 -7.88 -6.98 3.05
C GLN A 199 -8.14 -8.32 3.75
N GLY A 200 -8.76 -9.31 3.11
CA GLY A 200 -9.00 -10.64 3.68
C GLY A 200 -10.39 -10.83 4.30
N ASP A 201 -10.49 -11.81 5.18
CA ASP A 201 -11.76 -12.43 5.60
C ASP A 201 -12.37 -11.77 6.85
N LEU A 202 -13.62 -12.14 7.19
CA LEU A 202 -14.30 -11.66 8.41
C LEU A 202 -13.57 -12.04 9.70
N GLU A 203 -12.85 -13.15 9.70
CA GLU A 203 -12.07 -13.61 10.86
C GLU A 203 -10.72 -12.92 10.97
N GLN A 204 -10.31 -12.17 9.93
CA GLN A 204 -8.99 -11.54 9.84
C GLN A 204 -9.05 -10.02 9.92
N ILE A 205 -10.22 -9.42 9.68
CA ILE A 205 -10.41 -7.97 9.70
C ILE A 205 -11.61 -7.63 10.58
N ALA A 206 -11.40 -6.68 11.49
CA ALA A 206 -12.43 -6.17 12.38
C ALA A 206 -13.35 -5.16 11.66
N ALA A 207 -14.57 -5.01 12.17
CA ALA A 207 -15.46 -3.93 11.76
C ALA A 207 -14.94 -2.58 12.31
N TRP A 208 -14.72 -1.60 11.43
CA TRP A 208 -14.31 -0.27 11.84
C TRP A 208 -15.43 0.42 12.64
N GLN A 209 -15.08 0.85 13.86
CA GLN A 209 -15.96 1.65 14.69
C GLN A 209 -15.64 3.12 14.44
N GLY A 210 -16.63 3.90 14.03
CA GLY A 210 -16.49 5.35 13.89
C GLY A 210 -16.21 6.04 15.23
N PRO A 211 -15.95 7.36 15.23
CA PRO A 211 -15.59 8.11 16.45
C PRO A 211 -16.62 8.03 17.59
N ASN A 212 -17.87 7.69 17.29
CA ASN A 212 -18.95 7.49 18.26
C ASN A 212 -19.03 6.04 18.83
N GLY A 213 -18.09 5.18 18.46
CA GLY A 213 -18.06 3.77 18.87
C GLY A 213 -19.11 2.90 18.18
N GLN A 214 -19.65 3.35 17.03
CA GLN A 214 -20.60 2.58 16.22
C GLN A 214 -20.00 2.28 14.85
N ALA A 215 -20.32 1.11 14.30
CA ALA A 215 -19.92 0.76 12.95
C ALA A 215 -20.48 1.76 11.95
N VAL A 216 -19.61 2.34 11.13
CA VAL A 216 -20.01 3.27 10.05
C VAL A 216 -20.64 2.46 8.90
N VAL A 217 -20.01 1.33 8.55
CA VAL A 217 -20.55 0.33 7.63
C VAL A 217 -20.42 -1.04 8.31
N PRO A 218 -21.50 -1.83 8.46
CA PRO A 218 -21.42 -3.18 9.01
C PRO A 218 -20.48 -4.06 8.18
N HIS A 219 -19.55 -4.76 8.84
CA HIS A 219 -18.67 -5.74 8.20
C HIS A 219 -19.32 -7.13 8.28
N THR A 220 -19.90 -7.57 7.17
CA THR A 220 -20.79 -8.75 7.10
C THR A 220 -20.46 -9.68 5.94
N CYS A 221 -19.51 -9.30 5.08
CA CYS A 221 -19.15 -10.03 3.86
C CYS A 221 -17.63 -9.94 3.62
N GLY A 222 -16.91 -10.96 4.07
CA GLY A 222 -15.44 -11.01 4.02
C GLY A 222 -14.88 -11.21 2.62
N ASN A 223 -13.65 -10.76 2.42
CA ASN A 223 -12.93 -10.74 1.14
C ASN A 223 -13.71 -10.11 -0.02
N THR A 224 -14.41 -9.00 0.27
CA THR A 224 -15.16 -8.20 -0.71
C THR A 224 -14.89 -6.71 -0.51
N SER A 225 -15.52 -5.85 -1.32
CA SER A 225 -15.56 -4.39 -1.09
C SER A 225 -16.02 -4.01 0.32
N ASN A 226 -16.82 -4.86 0.99
CA ASN A 226 -17.24 -4.64 2.37
C ASN A 226 -16.10 -4.82 3.40
N THR A 227 -15.05 -5.59 3.11
CA THR A 227 -13.81 -5.59 3.90
C THR A 227 -12.94 -4.38 3.55
N VAL A 228 -12.81 -4.06 2.25
CA VAL A 228 -11.98 -2.92 1.80
C VAL A 228 -12.45 -1.61 2.42
N VAL A 229 -13.76 -1.39 2.49
CA VAL A 229 -14.31 -0.15 3.07
C VAL A 229 -13.99 0.00 4.56
N GLN A 230 -13.77 -1.09 5.31
CA GLN A 230 -13.34 -1.01 6.72
C GLN A 230 -11.93 -0.42 6.83
N ALA A 231 -11.00 -0.93 6.03
CA ALA A 231 -9.63 -0.41 5.97
C ALA A 231 -9.60 1.02 5.42
N TYR A 232 -10.44 1.35 4.44
CA TYR A 232 -10.58 2.70 3.90
C TYR A 232 -11.01 3.70 4.98
N LEU A 233 -12.09 3.41 5.71
CA LEU A 233 -12.62 4.31 6.73
C LEU A 233 -11.64 4.49 7.90
N TYR A 234 -10.93 3.42 8.28
CA TYR A 234 -9.80 3.51 9.21
C TYR A 234 -8.71 4.45 8.69
N ALA A 235 -8.28 4.27 7.44
CA ALA A 235 -7.23 5.07 6.82
C ALA A 235 -7.61 6.55 6.79
N VAL A 236 -8.82 6.88 6.33
CA VAL A 236 -9.36 8.25 6.32
C VAL A 236 -9.34 8.87 7.71
N SER A 237 -9.77 8.10 8.73
CA SER A 237 -9.76 8.57 10.11
C SER A 237 -8.35 8.87 10.63
N LYS A 238 -7.36 8.04 10.30
CA LYS A 238 -5.98 8.23 10.78
C LYS A 238 -5.22 9.29 9.98
N MET A 239 -5.51 9.42 8.68
CA MET A 239 -4.88 10.39 7.79
C MET A 239 -5.43 11.81 7.95
N GLN A 240 -6.57 11.99 8.61
CA GLN A 240 -7.10 13.30 9.06
C GLN A 240 -7.11 14.37 7.95
N GLY A 241 -7.67 14.01 6.78
CA GLY A 241 -7.76 14.89 5.62
C GLY A 241 -6.55 14.86 4.69
N ALA A 242 -5.49 14.13 5.02
CA ALA A 242 -4.47 13.77 4.04
C ALA A 242 -5.02 12.74 3.04
N PRO A 243 -4.49 12.71 1.80
CA PRO A 243 -4.95 11.80 0.76
C PRO A 243 -4.83 10.32 1.14
N VAL A 244 -5.79 9.51 0.69
CA VAL A 244 -5.81 8.05 0.85
C VAL A 244 -6.09 7.43 -0.51
N ALA A 245 -5.18 6.63 -1.07
CA ALA A 245 -5.37 5.99 -2.38
C ALA A 245 -5.82 4.52 -2.28
N LEU A 246 -6.08 3.92 -3.44
CA LEU A 246 -6.12 2.47 -3.62
C LEU A 246 -4.77 1.99 -4.17
N GLY A 247 -4.20 0.99 -3.50
CA GLY A 247 -3.00 0.26 -3.87
C GLY A 247 -3.35 -1.16 -4.29
N THR A 248 -3.88 -1.34 -5.50
CA THR A 248 -4.64 -2.56 -5.82
C THR A 248 -3.83 -3.85 -5.86
N ASP A 249 -2.51 -3.73 -6.06
CA ASP A 249 -1.63 -4.87 -6.32
C ASP A 249 -2.13 -5.80 -7.45
N LEU A 250 -2.81 -5.21 -8.45
CA LEU A 250 -3.31 -5.91 -9.62
C LEU A 250 -2.13 -6.50 -10.41
N ASN A 251 -2.16 -7.83 -10.58
CA ASN A 251 -1.09 -8.65 -11.15
C ASN A 251 0.15 -8.86 -10.27
N GLY A 252 0.13 -8.45 -8.99
CA GLY A 252 1.24 -8.64 -8.05
C GLY A 252 1.03 -9.74 -7.01
N PHE A 253 0.15 -10.72 -7.31
CA PHE A 253 -0.19 -11.91 -6.51
C PHE A 253 -1.14 -11.71 -5.33
N ALA A 254 -1.55 -10.49 -4.99
CA ALA A 254 -2.72 -10.29 -4.13
C ALA A 254 -4.01 -10.86 -4.75
N GLY A 255 -4.93 -11.30 -3.90
CA GLY A 255 -6.31 -11.57 -4.31
C GLY A 255 -7.01 -10.28 -4.74
N LEU A 256 -8.21 -10.38 -5.28
CA LEU A 256 -9.08 -9.22 -5.52
C LEU A 256 -10.40 -9.42 -4.78
N PRO A 257 -11.08 -8.33 -4.37
CA PRO A 257 -12.40 -8.40 -3.78
C PRO A 257 -13.35 -9.28 -4.60
N GLY A 258 -13.87 -10.33 -3.96
CA GLY A 258 -14.95 -11.13 -4.52
C GLY A 258 -16.30 -10.41 -4.45
N PRO A 259 -17.35 -11.04 -4.97
CA PRO A 259 -18.69 -10.45 -5.01
C PRO A 259 -19.35 -10.38 -3.63
N ARG A 260 -20.15 -9.33 -3.41
CA ARG A 260 -21.01 -9.22 -2.22
C ARG A 260 -22.35 -9.93 -2.37
N HIS A 261 -22.75 -10.23 -3.60
CA HIS A 261 -24.06 -10.79 -3.92
C HIS A 261 -23.96 -11.98 -4.88
N GLY A 262 -25.05 -12.73 -4.99
CA GLY A 262 -25.14 -13.87 -5.90
C GLY A 262 -24.56 -15.17 -5.31
N PRO A 263 -24.41 -16.21 -6.15
CA PRO A 263 -24.06 -17.55 -5.69
C PRO A 263 -22.67 -17.69 -5.08
N GLU A 264 -21.71 -16.85 -5.48
CA GLU A 264 -20.32 -16.86 -5.02
C GLU A 264 -20.04 -15.76 -3.98
N GLN A 265 -21.09 -15.18 -3.38
CA GLN A 265 -20.97 -14.06 -2.47
C GLN A 265 -20.10 -14.35 -1.24
N CYS A 266 -19.45 -13.30 -0.73
CA CYS A 266 -18.74 -13.30 0.55
C CYS A 266 -17.73 -14.46 0.69
N PRO A 267 -16.77 -14.60 -0.25
CA PRO A 267 -15.81 -15.71 -0.23
C PRO A 267 -14.97 -15.76 1.05
N GLY A 268 -14.81 -14.64 1.76
CA GLY A 268 -14.15 -14.56 3.06
C GLY A 268 -15.09 -14.72 4.28
N GLY A 269 -16.23 -15.38 4.09
CA GLY A 269 -17.23 -15.63 5.12
C GLY A 269 -18.33 -14.56 5.22
N GLY A 270 -19.50 -14.95 5.72
CA GLY A 270 -20.69 -14.10 5.84
C GLY A 270 -21.91 -14.67 5.12
N GLY A 271 -22.90 -13.83 4.78
CA GLY A 271 -23.99 -14.24 3.90
C GLY A 271 -25.40 -13.70 4.17
N ALA A 272 -25.63 -12.98 5.28
CA ALA A 272 -26.93 -12.38 5.59
C ALA A 272 -26.79 -10.92 6.08
N GLY A 273 -27.65 -10.02 5.61
CA GLY A 273 -27.76 -8.65 6.11
C GLY A 273 -26.79 -7.61 5.49
N HIS A 274 -26.14 -7.94 4.38
CA HIS A 274 -25.29 -6.99 3.63
C HIS A 274 -26.14 -6.02 2.79
N SER A 275 -25.57 -4.83 2.59
CA SER A 275 -26.12 -3.60 1.99
C SER A 275 -26.85 -3.74 0.66
N SER A 276 -27.44 -2.62 0.22
CA SER A 276 -28.01 -2.41 -1.11
C SER A 276 -27.06 -2.91 -2.22
N TRP A 277 -27.67 -3.42 -3.29
CA TRP A 277 -26.97 -3.73 -4.54
C TRP A 277 -26.46 -2.44 -5.17
N LEU A 278 -25.32 -2.52 -5.86
CA LEU A 278 -24.92 -1.47 -6.81
C LEU A 278 -25.93 -1.45 -7.97
N ALA A 279 -26.58 -0.31 -8.18
CA ALA A 279 -27.49 -0.10 -9.30
C ALA A 279 -26.75 0.45 -10.51
N TYR A 280 -27.06 -0.08 -11.70
CA TYR A 280 -26.59 0.44 -12.98
C TYR A 280 -27.71 1.13 -13.77
N PRO A 281 -27.39 2.17 -14.57
CA PRO A 281 -26.12 2.88 -14.53
C PRO A 281 -25.95 3.66 -13.21
N PHE A 282 -24.70 3.94 -12.83
CA PHE A 282 -24.37 4.83 -11.73
C PHE A 282 -23.59 6.04 -12.23
N THR A 283 -23.54 7.12 -11.46
CA THR A 283 -22.70 8.29 -11.76
C THR A 283 -21.36 8.15 -11.06
N ALA A 284 -20.25 8.10 -11.80
CA ALA A 284 -18.92 7.98 -11.22
C ALA A 284 -18.55 9.23 -10.42
N ALA A 285 -18.35 9.09 -9.10
CA ALA A 285 -18.06 10.20 -8.19
C ALA A 285 -16.85 11.05 -8.62
N ALA A 286 -15.82 10.44 -9.21
CA ALA A 286 -14.61 11.15 -9.64
C ALA A 286 -14.82 12.06 -10.88
N THR A 287 -15.79 11.76 -11.75
CA THR A 287 -15.91 12.42 -13.06
C THR A 287 -17.29 12.95 -13.40
N GLY A 288 -18.32 12.59 -12.62
CA GLY A 288 -19.72 12.89 -12.92
C GLY A 288 -20.28 12.17 -14.14
N ARG A 289 -19.54 11.19 -14.71
CA ARG A 289 -19.99 10.45 -15.90
C ARG A 289 -20.88 9.28 -15.54
N GLU A 290 -21.89 9.04 -16.37
CA GLU A 290 -22.71 7.84 -16.30
C GLU A 290 -21.87 6.61 -16.68
N MET A 291 -21.93 5.58 -15.84
CA MET A 291 -21.20 4.32 -15.98
C MET A 291 -22.19 3.17 -16.11
N HIS A 292 -22.00 2.37 -17.14
CA HIS A 292 -22.69 1.10 -17.36
C HIS A 292 -21.79 -0.06 -16.97
N PRO A 293 -22.34 -1.29 -16.84
CA PRO A 293 -21.54 -2.50 -16.66
C PRO A 293 -20.36 -2.55 -17.63
N SER A 294 -19.17 -2.88 -17.12
CA SER A 294 -17.97 -3.01 -17.95
C SER A 294 -18.18 -4.12 -19.00
N VAL A 295 -17.77 -3.85 -20.24
CA VAL A 295 -17.86 -4.83 -21.34
C VAL A 295 -16.46 -5.10 -21.89
N VAL A 296 -16.00 -6.35 -21.79
CA VAL A 296 -14.77 -6.82 -22.43
C VAL A 296 -15.13 -7.89 -23.44
N ARG A 297 -15.01 -7.53 -24.73
CA ARG A 297 -15.49 -8.35 -25.86
C ARG A 297 -16.99 -8.67 -25.72
N GLU A 298 -17.37 -9.95 -25.67
CA GLU A 298 -18.76 -10.40 -25.53
C GLU A 298 -19.21 -10.50 -24.07
N LYS A 299 -18.29 -10.37 -23.09
CA LYS A 299 -18.62 -10.47 -21.67
C LYS A 299 -18.98 -9.10 -21.10
N THR A 300 -20.19 -9.03 -20.54
CA THR A 300 -20.64 -7.91 -19.69
C THR A 300 -20.42 -8.30 -18.24
N PHE A 301 -19.73 -7.46 -17.48
CA PHE A 301 -19.37 -7.71 -16.10
C PHE A 301 -20.32 -7.00 -15.14
N ASP A 302 -20.79 -7.69 -14.11
CA ASP A 302 -21.60 -7.13 -13.03
C ASP A 302 -20.85 -7.25 -11.71
N PHE A 303 -20.38 -6.11 -11.19
CA PHE A 303 -19.65 -6.04 -9.93
C PHE A 303 -20.36 -6.74 -8.76
N ASN A 304 -21.69 -6.73 -8.72
CA ASN A 304 -22.44 -7.33 -7.61
C ASN A 304 -22.16 -8.83 -7.45
N VAL A 305 -22.02 -9.54 -8.58
CA VAL A 305 -21.91 -11.01 -8.63
C VAL A 305 -20.55 -11.50 -9.11
N GLU A 306 -19.68 -10.60 -9.58
CA GLU A 306 -18.32 -10.94 -10.00
C GLU A 306 -17.21 -10.26 -9.17
N GLY A 307 -17.54 -9.24 -8.37
CA GLY A 307 -16.55 -8.46 -7.62
C GLY A 307 -15.60 -7.66 -8.53
N LEU A 308 -14.40 -7.38 -8.03
CA LEU A 308 -13.38 -6.61 -8.75
C LEU A 308 -12.60 -7.53 -9.72
N ALA A 309 -13.19 -7.83 -10.88
CA ALA A 309 -12.58 -8.78 -11.82
C ALA A 309 -11.41 -8.20 -12.63
N HIS A 310 -11.37 -6.88 -12.86
CA HIS A 310 -10.30 -6.21 -13.59
C HIS A 310 -10.22 -4.70 -13.25
N VAL A 311 -9.13 -4.04 -13.66
CA VAL A 311 -8.85 -2.61 -13.36
C VAL A 311 -9.97 -1.64 -13.78
N GLY A 312 -10.73 -1.99 -14.81
CA GLY A 312 -11.82 -1.16 -15.33
C GLY A 312 -13.04 -1.10 -14.41
N MET A 313 -13.10 -1.97 -13.39
CA MET A 313 -14.20 -2.04 -12.41
C MET A 313 -13.87 -1.30 -11.10
N LEU A 314 -12.76 -0.57 -11.01
CA LEU A 314 -12.47 0.28 -9.87
C LEU A 314 -13.55 1.35 -9.62
N PRO A 315 -14.12 2.00 -10.66
CA PRO A 315 -15.26 2.90 -10.46
C PRO A 315 -16.47 2.19 -9.85
N ASP A 316 -16.75 0.95 -10.23
CA ASP A 316 -17.83 0.13 -9.72
C ASP A 316 -17.63 -0.17 -8.23
N MET A 317 -16.41 -0.49 -7.80
CA MET A 317 -16.09 -0.66 -6.38
C MET A 317 -16.30 0.63 -5.57
N ILE A 318 -15.93 1.80 -6.12
CA ILE A 318 -16.17 3.09 -5.46
C ILE A 318 -17.68 3.37 -5.38
N ALA A 319 -18.44 3.09 -6.44
CA ALA A 319 -19.89 3.21 -6.41
C ALA A 319 -20.55 2.22 -5.44
N ASP A 320 -19.95 1.04 -5.26
CA ASP A 320 -20.36 0.05 -4.29
C ASP A 320 -20.14 0.52 -2.84
N PHE A 321 -19.09 1.31 -2.58
CA PHE A 321 -18.93 2.02 -1.31
C PHE A 321 -20.08 3.00 -1.05
N GLN A 322 -20.54 3.71 -2.09
CA GLN A 322 -21.70 4.60 -1.99
C GLN A 322 -23.00 3.81 -1.75
N ALA A 323 -23.15 2.64 -2.39
CA ALA A 323 -24.28 1.73 -2.14
C ALA A 323 -24.29 1.19 -0.69
N MET A 324 -23.11 1.10 -0.05
CA MET A 324 -22.94 0.82 1.38
C MET A 324 -23.21 2.01 2.30
N GLY A 325 -23.42 3.21 1.74
CA GLY A 325 -23.81 4.42 2.47
C GLY A 325 -22.73 5.49 2.59
N LEU A 326 -21.56 5.34 1.95
CA LEU A 326 -20.55 6.40 1.95
C LEU A 326 -21.01 7.59 1.09
N SER A 327 -20.87 8.79 1.66
CA SER A 327 -21.10 10.05 0.98
C SER A 327 -19.90 10.46 0.12
N GLU A 328 -20.07 11.47 -0.73
CA GLU A 328 -18.94 12.08 -1.46
C GLU A 328 -17.90 12.66 -0.50
N THR A 329 -18.31 13.17 0.66
CA THR A 329 -17.39 13.65 1.71
C THR A 329 -16.54 12.52 2.26
N ASP A 330 -17.14 11.34 2.50
CA ASP A 330 -16.40 10.17 2.97
C ASP A 330 -15.39 9.68 1.92
N LEU A 331 -15.72 9.83 0.63
CA LEU A 331 -14.88 9.45 -0.50
C LEU A 331 -13.86 10.52 -0.91
N ALA A 332 -13.97 11.76 -0.42
CA ALA A 332 -13.14 12.87 -0.86
C ALA A 332 -11.62 12.58 -0.77
N PRO A 333 -11.07 11.96 0.30
CA PRO A 333 -9.65 11.61 0.36
C PRO A 333 -9.18 10.66 -0.75
N LEU A 334 -10.08 9.77 -1.22
CA LEU A 334 -9.83 8.88 -2.35
C LEU A 334 -9.99 9.58 -3.69
N LEU A 335 -11.02 10.41 -3.85
CA LEU A 335 -11.27 11.11 -5.11
C LEU A 335 -10.20 12.17 -5.41
N ASP A 336 -9.57 12.74 -4.38
CA ASP A 336 -8.44 13.66 -4.47
C ASP A 336 -7.08 12.94 -4.47
N SER A 337 -7.03 11.60 -4.41
CA SER A 337 -5.80 10.86 -4.17
C SER A 337 -4.75 11.04 -5.27
N ALA A 338 -5.17 11.25 -6.52
CA ALA A 338 -4.24 11.49 -7.64
C ALA A 338 -3.53 12.84 -7.50
N ASP A 339 -4.25 13.91 -7.17
CA ASP A 339 -3.64 15.21 -6.88
C ASP A 339 -2.83 15.15 -5.58
N GLY A 340 -3.30 14.37 -4.60
CA GLY A 340 -2.57 14.05 -3.38
C GLY A 340 -1.19 13.45 -3.63
N TYR A 341 -1.11 12.44 -4.50
CA TYR A 341 0.15 11.82 -4.92
C TYR A 341 1.08 12.83 -5.60
N VAL A 342 0.53 13.69 -6.48
CA VAL A 342 1.33 14.74 -7.14
C VAL A 342 1.88 15.73 -6.12
N ARG A 343 1.07 16.23 -5.17
CA ARG A 343 1.53 17.16 -4.12
C ARG A 343 2.60 16.53 -3.22
N MET A 344 2.44 15.25 -2.87
CA MET A 344 3.45 14.50 -2.14
C MET A 344 4.75 14.44 -2.95
N TRP A 345 4.67 14.10 -4.23
CA TRP A 345 5.86 13.99 -5.08
C TRP A 345 6.52 15.37 -5.35
N GLU A 346 5.75 16.44 -5.47
CA GLU A 346 6.26 17.81 -5.53
C GLU A 346 7.04 18.17 -4.25
N LYS A 347 6.54 17.79 -3.07
CA LYS A 347 7.29 17.97 -1.81
C LYS A 347 8.62 17.22 -1.85
N ALA A 348 8.61 15.95 -2.26
CA ALA A 348 9.83 15.16 -2.45
C ALA A 348 10.81 15.85 -3.41
N TRP A 349 10.32 16.36 -4.54
CA TRP A 349 11.13 17.08 -5.51
C TRP A 349 11.76 18.35 -4.92
N LEU A 350 10.99 19.16 -4.18
CA LEU A 350 11.45 20.40 -3.55
C LEU A 350 12.51 20.16 -2.46
N ARG A 351 12.52 18.97 -1.86
CA ARG A 351 13.50 18.56 -0.84
C ARG A 351 14.74 17.89 -1.44
N SER A 352 14.72 17.56 -2.73
CA SER A 352 15.86 17.00 -3.46
C SER A 352 16.95 18.04 -3.74
N GLU A 353 18.16 17.60 -4.07
CA GLU A 353 19.27 18.50 -4.43
C GLU A 353 18.99 19.27 -5.73
N GLY A 354 18.11 18.75 -6.59
CA GLY A 354 17.59 19.41 -7.79
C GLY A 354 16.42 20.37 -7.54
N GLY A 355 15.84 20.36 -6.33
CA GLY A 355 14.64 21.12 -5.97
C GLY A 355 14.84 22.63 -5.87
N PHE A 356 16.04 23.10 -5.50
CA PHE A 356 16.35 24.53 -5.41
C PHE A 356 17.87 24.81 -5.55
N LYS A 357 18.35 24.87 -6.80
CA LYS A 357 19.55 25.67 -7.15
C LYS A 357 19.27 26.78 -8.17
N GLY A 358 18.02 27.01 -8.56
CA GLY A 358 17.69 27.86 -9.71
C GLY A 358 16.62 28.95 -9.55
N VAL A 359 16.01 29.14 -8.36
CA VAL A 359 14.88 30.08 -8.22
C VAL A 359 15.01 31.05 -7.03
N SER A 360 16.23 31.27 -6.54
CA SER A 360 16.48 32.26 -5.48
C SER A 360 16.70 33.70 -6.01
N GLU A 361 16.92 33.91 -7.31
CA GLU A 361 17.17 35.27 -7.85
C GLU A 361 15.99 35.85 -8.64
N SER A 362 15.03 35.04 -9.08
CA SER A 362 13.99 35.51 -10.01
C SER A 362 12.65 35.88 -9.38
N ILE A 363 12.37 35.44 -8.14
CA ILE A 363 11.07 35.70 -7.49
C ILE A 363 11.06 37.01 -6.69
N SER A 364 12.21 37.53 -6.26
CA SER A 364 12.30 38.87 -5.65
C SER A 364 12.10 40.02 -6.66
N LEU A 365 12.19 39.75 -7.98
CA LEU A 365 11.98 40.78 -9.01
C LEU A 365 10.53 40.87 -9.52
N LEU A 366 9.70 39.86 -9.29
CA LEU A 366 8.31 39.80 -9.80
C LEU A 366 7.25 40.25 -8.78
N LEU A 367 7.65 40.57 -7.54
CA LEU A 367 6.76 41.10 -6.50
C LEU A 367 7.08 42.55 -6.09
N LEU A 368 8.00 43.23 -6.78
CA LEU A 368 8.39 44.62 -6.50
C LEU A 368 8.64 45.48 -7.77
N GLY A 369 7.96 45.20 -8.88
CA GLY A 369 8.11 45.97 -10.12
C GLY A 369 6.79 46.20 -10.87
N ASP A 370 6.34 47.46 -10.79
CA ASP A 370 5.22 48.16 -11.45
C ASP A 370 3.78 47.84 -11.05
#